data_AF-A0A1D7YRD2-F1
#
_entry.id   AF-A0A1D7YRD2-F1
#
_cell.length_a   1.000
_cell.length_b   1.000
_cell.length_c   1.000
_cell.angle_alpha   90.00
_cell.angle_beta   90.00
_cell.angle_gamma   90.00
#
_symmetry.space_group_name_H-M   'P 1'
#
loop_
_entity.id
_entity.type
_entity.pdbx_description
1 polymer ?
#
loop_
_entity_poly.entity_id
_entity_poly.type
_entity_poly.pdbx_seq_one_letter_code
_entity_poly.pdbx_strand_id
1 'polypeptide(L)'
;MRVNNNYTNPSFGVKVDPNLKDVLTKNLHRKYHYEDAIKDINEQTKRLANWGSDFLEISSKKDATTQKDVLILQYKNKNETQTTDLRAIEKKKTRTQILSSFLSLTKKDISRAESNLWQQCTQKDFLSHRTHVKRDTTTQNPIFKRI
;
A
#
# COMPACT_ATOMS: atom_id res chain seq x y z
N MET A 1 6.69 26.43 10.84
CA MET A 1 7.58 25.50 10.10
C MET A 1 6.95 25.22 8.75
N ARG A 2 7.60 25.60 7.64
CA ARG A 2 7.18 25.23 6.29
C ARG A 2 7.63 23.78 6.06
N VAL A 3 6.69 22.89 5.78
CA VAL A 3 6.98 21.50 5.42
C VAL A 3 7.67 21.55 4.05
N ASN A 4 8.96 21.25 4.03
CA ASN A 4 9.77 21.28 2.83
C ASN A 4 9.42 20.05 1.98
N ASN A 5 8.55 20.21 0.99
CA ASN A 5 8.16 19.17 0.03
C ASN A 5 9.27 18.84 -1.00
N ASN A 6 10.53 19.00 -0.62
CA ASN A 6 11.67 18.59 -1.43
C ASN A 6 12.00 17.12 -1.12
N TYR A 7 11.11 16.22 -1.55
CA TYR A 7 11.53 14.85 -1.84
C TYR A 7 12.29 14.86 -3.18
N THR A 8 13.51 15.38 -3.17
CA THR A 8 14.56 14.91 -4.09
C THR A 8 14.89 13.48 -3.66
N ASN A 9 14.02 12.53 -4.02
CA ASN A 9 14.10 11.16 -3.53
C ASN A 9 15.06 10.36 -4.44
N PRO A 10 16.15 9.77 -3.92
CA PRO A 10 16.75 8.64 -4.60
C PRO A 10 15.68 7.53 -4.64
N SER A 11 15.24 7.16 -5.84
CA SER A 11 14.23 6.12 -6.03
C SER A 11 14.85 4.78 -5.71
N PHE A 12 14.30 4.11 -4.70
CA PHE A 12 14.57 2.72 -4.40
C PHE A 12 13.20 2.05 -4.33
N GLY A 13 12.95 1.08 -5.20
CA GLY A 13 11.59 0.65 -5.51
C GLY A 13 10.98 -0.34 -4.54
N VAL A 14 9.80 -0.83 -4.90
CA VAL A 14 8.96 -1.67 -4.05
C VAL A 14 9.61 -3.04 -3.83
N LYS A 15 9.60 -3.48 -2.58
CA LYS A 15 10.09 -4.80 -2.20
C LYS A 15 8.99 -5.84 -2.39
N VAL A 16 9.37 -7.10 -2.51
CA VAL A 16 8.44 -8.23 -2.55
C VAL A 16 8.73 -9.12 -1.35
N ASP A 17 7.71 -9.46 -0.58
CA ASP A 17 7.82 -10.35 0.57
C ASP A 17 8.45 -11.68 0.12
N PRO A 18 9.56 -12.14 0.76
CA PRO A 18 10.19 -13.42 0.45
C PRO A 18 9.22 -14.61 0.45
N ASN A 19 8.21 -14.59 1.32
CA ASN A 19 7.22 -15.67 1.44
C ASN A 19 6.13 -15.61 0.37
N LEU A 20 6.01 -14.49 -0.36
CA LEU A 20 4.99 -14.34 -1.40
C LEU A 20 5.20 -15.40 -2.49
N LYS A 21 6.45 -15.75 -2.81
CA LYS A 21 6.78 -16.79 -3.80
C LYS A 21 6.07 -18.11 -3.52
N ASP A 22 6.05 -18.54 -2.26
CA ASP A 22 5.41 -19.80 -1.87
C ASP A 22 3.89 -19.70 -1.98
N VAL A 23 3.32 -18.54 -1.65
CA VAL A 23 1.88 -18.28 -1.80
C VAL A 23 1.47 -18.27 -3.28
N LEU A 24 2.26 -17.63 -4.15
CA LEU A 24 1.98 -17.57 -5.59
C LEU A 24 2.05 -18.95 -6.25
N THR A 25 2.84 -19.87 -5.70
CA THR A 25 3.07 -21.20 -6.28
C THR A 25 2.29 -22.33 -5.61
N LYS A 26 1.65 -22.07 -4.47
CA LYS A 26 0.93 -23.08 -3.67
C LYS A 26 -0.13 -23.88 -4.43
N ASN A 27 -0.76 -23.28 -5.44
CA ASN A 27 -1.85 -23.90 -6.21
C ASN A 27 -1.67 -23.68 -7.72
N LEU A 28 -0.47 -23.88 -8.24
CA LEU A 28 -0.24 -23.83 -9.68
C LEU A 28 -1.13 -24.83 -10.41
N HIS A 29 -1.71 -24.37 -11.52
CA HIS A 29 -2.47 -25.28 -12.38
C HIS A 29 -1.54 -26.36 -12.94
N ARG A 30 -2.00 -27.61 -13.03
CA ARG A 30 -1.20 -28.77 -13.49
C ARG A 30 -0.51 -28.59 -14.86
N LYS A 31 -1.02 -27.68 -15.69
CA LYS A 31 -0.46 -27.33 -17.01
C LYS A 31 0.65 -26.28 -16.95
N TYR A 32 0.89 -25.66 -15.81
CA TYR A 32 1.88 -24.62 -15.63
C TYR A 32 3.03 -25.16 -14.78
N HIS A 33 4.22 -25.21 -15.37
CA HIS A 33 5.38 -25.79 -14.71
C HIS A 33 5.88 -24.86 -13.60
N TYR A 34 6.28 -25.46 -12.48
CA TYR A 34 6.78 -24.70 -11.33
C TYR A 34 8.00 -23.86 -11.70
N GLU A 35 8.91 -24.39 -12.51
CA GLU A 35 10.12 -23.69 -12.94
C GLU A 35 9.81 -22.41 -13.75
N ASP A 36 8.86 -22.50 -14.68
CA ASP A 36 8.39 -21.34 -15.45
C ASP A 36 7.75 -20.30 -14.53
N ALA A 37 6.95 -20.75 -13.54
CA ALA A 37 6.35 -19.88 -12.54
C ALA A 37 7.42 -19.10 -11.76
N ILE A 38 8.49 -19.78 -11.33
CA ILE A 38 9.57 -19.15 -10.58
C ILE A 38 10.32 -18.14 -11.46
N LYS A 39 10.56 -18.47 -12.72
CA LYS A 39 11.21 -17.55 -13.66
C LYS A 39 10.37 -16.28 -13.85
N ASP A 40 9.07 -16.43 -14.09
CA ASP A 40 8.15 -15.32 -14.30
C ASP A 40 8.00 -14.44 -13.03
N ILE A 41 7.91 -15.07 -11.85
CA ILE A 41 7.88 -14.37 -10.56
C ILE A 41 9.15 -13.56 -10.36
N ASN A 42 10.33 -14.15 -10.61
CA ASN A 42 11.60 -13.46 -10.42
C ASN A 42 11.77 -12.29 -11.38
N GLU A 43 11.38 -12.46 -12.65
CA GLU A 43 11.43 -11.38 -13.63
C GLU A 43 10.49 -10.23 -13.23
N GLN A 44 9.27 -10.56 -12.82
CA GLN A 44 8.30 -9.57 -12.39
C GLN A 44 8.75 -8.85 -11.11
N THR A 45 9.31 -9.56 -10.13
CA THR A 45 9.89 -8.95 -8.92
C THR A 45 10.99 -7.94 -9.27
N LYS A 46 11.88 -8.25 -10.22
CA LYS A 46 12.90 -7.31 -10.70
C LYS A 46 12.29 -6.07 -11.35
N ARG A 47 11.20 -6.23 -12.12
CA ARG A 47 10.49 -5.11 -12.75
C ARG A 47 9.83 -4.22 -11.70
N LEU A 48 9.13 -4.83 -10.75
CA LEU A 48 8.44 -4.15 -9.65
C LEU A 48 9.45 -3.38 -8.79
N ALA A 49 10.62 -3.95 -8.48
CA ALA A 49 11.67 -3.30 -7.71
C ALA A 49 12.20 -1.98 -8.29
N ASN A 50 11.85 -1.64 -9.54
CA ASN A 50 12.17 -0.35 -10.14
C ASN A 50 11.04 0.69 -9.97
N TRP A 51 9.94 0.34 -9.32
CA TRP A 51 8.74 1.17 -9.19
C TRP A 51 8.38 1.38 -7.72
N GLY A 52 7.93 2.58 -7.35
CA GLY A 52 7.47 2.90 -6.00
C GLY A 52 8.60 3.30 -5.06
N SER A 53 8.31 3.22 -3.76
CA SER A 53 9.17 3.65 -2.66
C SER A 53 9.69 2.47 -1.84
N ASP A 54 10.84 2.68 -1.21
CA ASP A 54 11.69 1.68 -0.56
C ASP A 54 11.06 1.06 0.70
N PHE A 55 10.08 1.78 1.24
CA PHE A 55 9.34 1.44 2.45
C PHE A 55 8.06 0.64 2.15
N LEU A 56 7.82 0.35 0.87
CA LEU A 56 6.67 -0.39 0.41
C LEU A 56 7.07 -1.82 0.08
N GLU A 57 6.24 -2.76 0.52
CA GLU A 57 6.40 -4.18 0.31
C GLU A 57 5.12 -4.75 -0.31
N ILE A 58 5.24 -5.53 -1.37
CA ILE A 58 4.16 -6.32 -1.94
C ILE A 58 4.11 -7.63 -1.18
N SER A 59 2.97 -7.91 -0.56
CA SER A 59 2.73 -9.15 0.17
C SER A 59 1.34 -9.69 -0.16
N SER A 60 0.99 -10.83 0.45
CA SER A 60 -0.35 -11.41 0.36
C SER A 60 -1.03 -11.39 1.72
N LYS A 61 -2.35 -11.17 1.72
CA LYS A 61 -3.21 -11.45 2.87
C LYS A 61 -4.34 -12.37 2.45
N LYS A 62 -4.90 -13.11 3.41
CA LYS A 62 -6.19 -13.77 3.20
C LYS A 62 -7.32 -12.76 3.30
N ASP A 63 -8.16 -12.74 2.29
CA ASP A 63 -9.41 -12.00 2.31
C ASP A 63 -10.36 -12.61 3.35
N ALA A 64 -10.91 -11.79 4.24
CA ALA A 64 -11.71 -12.25 5.37
C ALA A 64 -13.04 -12.90 4.93
N THR A 65 -13.59 -12.45 3.80
CA THR A 65 -14.89 -12.93 3.29
C THR A 65 -14.72 -14.18 2.43
N THR A 66 -13.77 -14.18 1.51
CA THR A 66 -13.59 -15.25 0.52
C THR A 66 -12.54 -16.29 0.91
N GLN A 67 -11.74 -16.03 1.95
CA GLN A 67 -10.62 -16.86 2.40
C GLN A 67 -9.51 -17.07 1.35
N LYS A 68 -9.54 -16.31 0.26
CA LYS A 68 -8.56 -16.36 -0.83
C LYS A 68 -7.39 -15.43 -0.56
N ASP A 69 -6.21 -15.80 -1.01
CA ASP A 69 -5.05 -14.93 -0.97
C ASP A 69 -5.22 -13.78 -1.98
N VAL A 70 -5.02 -12.55 -1.52
CA VAL A 70 -5.07 -11.31 -2.32
C VAL A 70 -3.78 -10.53 -2.15
N LEU A 71 -3.36 -9.83 -3.21
CA LEU A 71 -2.16 -8.98 -3.20
C LEU A 71 -2.44 -7.67 -2.50
N ILE A 72 -1.50 -7.25 -1.67
CA ILE A 72 -1.53 -5.97 -0.98
C ILE A 72 -0.20 -5.24 -1.13
N LEU A 73 -0.27 -3.92 -1.10
CA LEU A 73 0.87 -3.05 -0.91
C LEU A 73 0.87 -2.63 0.55
N GLN A 74 1.96 -2.93 1.24
CA GLN A 74 2.12 -2.71 2.65
C GLN A 74 3.22 -1.69 2.91
N TYR A 75 2.89 -0.67 3.68
CA TYR A 75 3.84 0.25 4.28
C TYR A 75 4.07 -0.17 5.73
N LYS A 76 5.32 -0.47 6.09
CA LYS A 76 5.73 -0.76 7.48
C LYS A 76 6.55 0.42 7.99
N ASN A 77 6.07 1.08 9.03
CA ASN A 77 6.87 1.98 9.85
C ASN A 77 7.03 1.37 11.26
N LYS A 78 8.01 1.84 12.03
CA LYS A 78 8.35 1.35 13.38
C LYS A 78 7.15 1.26 14.32
N ASN A 79 6.11 2.06 14.09
CA ASN A 79 4.96 2.19 14.98
C ASN A 79 3.65 1.65 14.38
N GLU A 80 3.55 1.49 13.05
CA GLU A 80 2.31 1.09 12.38
C GLU A 80 2.56 0.30 11.10
N THR A 81 1.67 -0.66 10.84
CA THR A 81 1.51 -1.30 9.53
C THR A 81 0.27 -0.74 8.86
N GLN A 82 0.42 -0.18 7.66
CA GLN A 82 -0.71 0.22 6.82
C GLN A 82 -0.68 -0.58 5.52
N THR A 83 -1.86 -1.03 5.07
CA THR A 83 -1.97 -1.88 3.87
C THR A 83 -3.08 -1.35 2.98
N THR A 84 -2.88 -1.46 1.67
CA THR A 84 -3.91 -1.21 0.67
C THR A 84 -3.93 -2.36 -0.33
N ASP A 85 -5.09 -2.65 -0.88
CA ASP A 85 -5.23 -3.74 -1.85
C ASP A 85 -4.60 -3.35 -3.18
N LEU A 86 -3.77 -4.25 -3.73
CA LEU A 86 -3.26 -4.13 -5.09
C LEU A 86 -4.25 -4.73 -6.07
N ARG A 87 -5.03 -3.86 -6.70
CA ARG A 87 -5.91 -4.26 -7.81
C ARG A 87 -5.12 -4.15 -9.11
N ALA A 88 -4.55 -5.27 -9.57
CA ALA A 88 -4.09 -5.37 -10.95
C ALA A 88 -5.27 -5.09 -11.89
N ILE A 89 -5.01 -4.53 -13.08
CA ILE A 89 -6.05 -4.28 -14.08
C ILE A 89 -6.77 -5.59 -14.40
N GLU A 90 -7.94 -5.81 -13.80
CA GLU A 90 -8.78 -6.97 -14.04
C GLU A 90 -9.34 -6.87 -15.46
N LYS A 91 -8.62 -7.42 -16.43
CA LYS A 91 -9.21 -7.77 -17.72
C LYS A 91 -10.14 -8.97 -17.50
N LYS A 92 -11.33 -8.71 -16.95
CA LYS A 92 -12.53 -9.58 -17.00
C LYS A 92 -12.32 -11.06 -16.63
N LYS A 93 -11.44 -11.39 -15.67
CA LYS A 93 -11.29 -12.77 -15.19
C LYS A 93 -11.73 -12.88 -13.72
N THR A 94 -12.91 -13.45 -13.53
CA THR A 94 -13.54 -13.74 -12.22
C THR A 94 -12.85 -14.84 -11.42
N ARG A 95 -11.79 -15.45 -11.97
CA ARG A 95 -11.07 -16.59 -11.42
C ARG A 95 -9.55 -16.40 -11.55
N THR A 96 -9.08 -15.19 -11.27
CA THR A 96 -7.66 -14.87 -11.40
C THR A 96 -6.92 -15.44 -10.19
N GLN A 97 -6.08 -16.46 -10.41
CA GLN A 97 -5.17 -16.96 -9.39
C GLN A 97 -4.24 -15.82 -8.96
N ILE A 98 -3.89 -15.74 -7.68
CA ILE A 98 -3.04 -14.66 -7.13
C ILE A 98 -1.75 -14.44 -7.95
N LEU A 99 -1.17 -15.51 -8.51
CA LEU A 99 -0.06 -15.45 -9.45
C LEU A 99 -0.35 -14.59 -10.68
N SER A 100 -1.46 -14.85 -11.38
CA SER A 100 -1.82 -14.07 -12.56
C SER A 100 -2.05 -12.59 -12.25
N SER A 101 -2.57 -12.26 -11.06
CA SER A 101 -2.67 -10.87 -10.60
C SER A 101 -1.28 -10.26 -10.40
N PHE A 102 -0.36 -10.99 -9.78
CA PHE A 102 1.01 -10.53 -9.51
C PHE A 102 1.78 -10.25 -10.82
N LEU A 103 1.72 -11.19 -11.77
CA LEU A 103 2.35 -11.06 -13.09
C LEU A 103 1.73 -9.95 -13.94
N SER A 104 0.52 -9.50 -13.62
CA SER A 104 -0.17 -8.42 -14.35
C SER A 104 0.00 -7.05 -13.71
N LEU A 105 0.71 -6.93 -12.57
CA LEU A 105 0.92 -5.64 -11.92
C LEU A 105 1.70 -4.69 -12.82
N THR A 106 1.20 -3.46 -12.92
CA THR A 106 1.83 -2.38 -13.67
C THR A 106 2.31 -1.28 -12.74
N LYS A 107 3.20 -0.41 -13.25
CA LYS A 107 3.62 0.81 -12.53
C LYS A 107 2.43 1.65 -12.05
N LYS A 108 1.36 1.74 -12.86
CA LYS A 108 0.16 2.51 -12.52
C LYS A 108 -0.58 1.92 -11.32
N ASP A 109 -0.63 0.60 -11.21
CA ASP A 109 -1.25 -0.08 -10.08
C ASP A 109 -0.47 0.20 -8.78
N ILE A 110 0.87 0.13 -8.86
CA ILE A 110 1.76 0.47 -7.74
C ILE A 110 1.60 1.93 -7.33
N SER A 111 1.69 2.88 -8.26
CA SER A 111 1.55 4.31 -7.96
C SER A 111 0.17 4.66 -7.39
N ARG A 112 -0.90 4.02 -7.87
CA ARG A 112 -2.25 4.23 -7.34
C ARG A 112 -2.38 3.71 -5.91
N ALA A 113 -1.89 2.50 -5.65
CA ALA A 113 -1.89 1.93 -4.31
C ALA A 113 -1.05 2.76 -3.34
N GLU A 114 0.14 3.18 -3.76
CA GLU A 114 0.98 4.09 -2.98
C GLU A 114 0.26 5.40 -2.66
N SER A 115 -0.38 6.04 -3.64
CA SER A 115 -1.18 7.25 -3.41
C SER A 115 -2.32 7.02 -2.40
N ASN A 116 -3.00 5.88 -2.47
CA ASN A 116 -4.08 5.55 -1.53
C ASN A 116 -3.53 5.37 -0.10
N LEU A 117 -2.39 4.71 0.05
CA LEU A 117 -1.71 4.56 1.34
C LEU A 117 -1.35 5.93 1.92
N TRP A 118 -0.76 6.81 1.12
CA TRP A 118 -0.40 8.15 1.58
C TRP A 118 -1.63 8.98 2.00
N GLN A 119 -2.74 8.88 1.27
CA GLN A 119 -3.99 9.51 1.66
C GLN A 119 -4.52 8.96 3.00
N GLN A 120 -4.40 7.66 3.25
CA GLN A 120 -4.81 7.05 4.52
C GLN A 120 -3.90 7.51 5.68
N CYS A 121 -2.58 7.55 5.47
CA CYS A 121 -1.62 8.07 6.45
C CYS A 121 -1.93 9.54 6.81
N THR A 122 -2.04 10.39 5.79
CA THR A 122 -2.27 11.83 6.00
C THR A 122 -3.66 12.11 6.59
N GLN A 123 -4.70 11.36 6.22
CA GLN A 123 -6.01 11.50 6.85
C GLN A 123 -6.02 11.09 8.32
N LYS A 124 -5.26 10.07 8.73
CA LYS A 124 -5.10 9.73 10.16
C LYS A 124 -4.40 10.85 10.94
N ASP A 125 -3.38 11.47 10.36
CA ASP A 125 -2.72 12.62 10.96
C ASP A 125 -3.69 13.82 11.07
N PHE A 126 -4.48 14.08 10.03
CA PHE A 126 -5.51 15.12 10.08
C PHE A 126 -6.63 14.84 11.11
N LEU A 127 -7.05 13.59 11.28
CA LEU A 127 -8.10 13.20 12.23
C LEU A 127 -7.59 13.18 13.68
N SER A 128 -6.33 12.80 13.92
CA SER A 128 -5.69 12.87 15.24
C SER A 128 -5.42 14.31 15.70
N HIS A 129 -5.23 15.25 14.77
CA HIS A 129 -5.23 16.68 15.10
C HIS A 129 -6.63 17.25 15.38
N ARG A 130 -7.70 16.63 14.88
CA ARG A 130 -9.07 17.12 15.08
C ARG A 130 -9.65 16.75 16.46
N THR A 131 -9.12 15.73 17.12
CA THR A 131 -9.53 15.32 18.48
C THR A 131 -8.89 16.16 19.60
N HIS A 132 -7.96 17.06 19.27
CA HIS A 132 -7.33 17.98 20.23
C HIS A 132 -7.83 19.44 20.18
N VAL A 133 -8.98 19.70 19.56
CA VAL A 133 -9.70 20.96 19.82
C VAL A 133 -10.70 20.69 20.95
N LYS A 134 -10.18 20.64 22.18
CA LYS A 134 -11.01 20.87 23.36
C LYS A 134 -11.70 22.22 23.14
N ARG A 135 -13.03 22.22 23.13
CA ARG A 135 -13.81 23.43 23.32
C ARG A 135 -13.51 23.90 24.75
N ASP A 136 -12.52 24.77 24.91
CA ASP A 136 -12.39 25.58 26.11
C ASP A 136 -13.52 26.62 26.08
N THR A 137 -14.68 26.22 26.56
CA THR A 137 -15.72 27.15 27.01
C THR A 137 -15.37 27.61 28.42
N THR A 138 -14.51 28.63 28.54
CA THR A 138 -14.40 29.44 29.76
C THR A 138 -14.10 30.90 29.42
N THR A 139 -15.18 31.68 29.34
CA THR A 139 -15.41 33.03 29.88
C THR A 139 -14.21 33.97 30.08
N GLN A 140 -14.24 35.18 29.47
CA GLN A 140 -13.98 36.45 30.18
C GLN A 140 -14.35 37.71 29.36
N ASN A 141 -15.20 38.53 29.98
CA ASN A 141 -15.51 39.97 29.84
C ASN A 141 -14.62 40.86 28.94
N PRO A 142 -15.24 41.93 28.40
CA PRO A 142 -14.60 43.24 28.43
C PRO A 142 -15.48 44.29 29.12
N ILE A 143 -15.07 44.70 30.33
CA ILE A 143 -15.34 46.05 30.83
C ILE A 143 -14.09 46.87 30.52
N PHE A 144 -14.20 47.96 29.76
CA PHE A 144 -13.71 49.31 30.11
C PHE A 144 -13.91 50.33 28.96
N LYS A 145 -14.83 51.28 29.22
CA LYS A 145 -14.86 52.75 29.02
C LYS A 145 -14.07 53.50 27.92
N ARG A 146 -14.74 54.61 27.52
CA ARG A 146 -14.34 55.88 26.86
C ARG A 146 -14.17 55.77 25.33
N ILE A 147 -14.84 56.60 24.53
CA ILE A 147 -14.93 58.08 24.60
C ILE A 147 -16.39 58.57 24.60
#